data_AF-A0A7H2BLS4-F1
#
_entry.id   AF-A0A7H2BLS4-F1
#
_cell.length_a   1.000
_cell.length_b   1.000
_cell.length_c   1.000
_cell.angle_alpha   90.00
_cell.angle_beta   90.00
_cell.angle_gamma   90.00
#
_symmetry.space_group_name_H-M   'P 1'
#
loop_
_entity.id
_entity.type
_entity.pdbx_description
1 polymer ?
#
loop_
_entity_poly.entity_id
_entity_poly.type
_entity_poly.pdbx_seq_one_letter_code
_entity_poly.pdbx_strand_id
1 'polypeptide(L)' 'MHELKVHKWGIQKLKDIAGLTSDEELAKKLGISLSALKRIKYGGNASPHFIAGVIVNFGQMPEIYYTEEVSQLQAA' A
#
# COMPACT_ATOMS: atom_id res chain seq x y z
N MET A 1 13.02 -7.09 11.68
CA MET A 1 11.63 -7.47 11.38
C MET A 1 11.30 -6.67 10.15
N HIS A 2 11.31 -7.30 8.98
CA HIS A 2 11.24 -6.58 7.72
C HIS A 2 9.89 -5.88 7.58
N GLU A 3 9.90 -4.57 7.66
CA GLU A 3 8.71 -3.73 7.52
C GLU A 3 8.43 -3.49 6.03
N LEU A 4 7.33 -4.07 5.55
CA LEU A 4 6.81 -3.83 4.19
C LEU A 4 6.09 -2.49 4.16
N LYS A 5 6.56 -1.55 3.34
CA LYS A 5 5.89 -0.25 3.16
C LYS A 5 5.43 -0.09 1.73
N VAL A 6 4.32 0.62 1.56
CA VAL A 6 3.77 0.94 0.25
C VAL A 6 4.14 2.38 -0.05
N HIS A 7 4.56 2.66 -1.29
CA HIS A 7 4.83 4.03 -1.70
C HIS A 7 3.58 4.90 -1.54
N LYS A 8 3.76 6.13 -1.05
CA LYS A 8 2.68 7.11 -0.81
C LYS A 8 1.77 7.32 -2.03
N TRP A 9 2.35 7.25 -3.23
CA TRP A 9 1.66 7.40 -4.50
C TRP A 9 1.00 6.09 -4.99
N GLY A 10 1.37 4.93 -4.44
CA GLY A 10 0.77 3.64 -4.75
C GLY A 10 -0.71 3.58 -4.38
N ILE A 11 -1.11 4.16 -3.24
CA ILE A 11 -2.53 4.23 -2.84
C ILE A 11 -3.35 5.11 -3.79
N GLN A 12 -2.79 6.22 -4.28
CA GLN A 12 -3.48 7.08 -5.25
C GLN A 12 -3.65 6.35 -6.59
N LYS A 13 -2.59 5.70 -7.08
CA LYS A 13 -2.62 4.87 -8.29
C LYS A 13 -3.68 3.76 -8.20
N LEU A 14 -3.81 3.12 -7.03
CA LEU A 14 -4.86 2.12 -6.80
C LEU A 14 -6.26 2.70 -6.88
N LYS A 15 -6.49 3.92 -6.38
CA LYS A 15 -7.78 4.60 -6.53
C LYS A 15 -8.07 4.92 -7.98
N ASP A 16 -7.09 5.42 -8.71
CA ASP A 16 -7.25 5.79 -10.13
C ASP A 16 -7.58 4.54 -10.99
N ILE A 17 -6.86 3.43 -10.78
CA ILE A 17 -7.14 2.13 -11.45
C ILE A 17 -8.53 1.61 -11.07
N ALA A 18 -8.91 1.76 -9.82
CA ALA A 18 -10.19 1.29 -9.32
C ALA A 18 -11.38 2.19 -9.71
N GLY A 19 -11.12 3.37 -10.29
CA GLY A 19 -12.12 4.40 -10.56
C GLY A 19 -12.75 4.96 -9.29
N LEU A 20 -12.03 4.96 -8.17
CA LEU A 20 -12.55 5.33 -6.85
C LEU A 20 -12.14 6.75 -6.49
N THR A 21 -13.04 7.45 -5.79
CA THR A 21 -12.80 8.84 -5.38
C THR A 21 -12.43 8.94 -3.90
N SER A 22 -12.89 7.99 -3.09
CA SER A 22 -12.64 7.97 -1.63
C SER A 22 -11.73 6.84 -1.18
N ASP A 23 -10.92 7.12 -0.16
CA ASP A 23 -10.14 6.11 0.56
C ASP A 23 -11.09 5.09 1.25
N GLU A 24 -12.32 5.46 1.58
CA GLU A 24 -13.33 4.54 2.17
C GLU A 24 -13.80 3.48 1.19
N GLU A 25 -14.04 3.86 -0.07
CA GLU A 25 -14.41 2.92 -1.11
C GLU A 25 -13.27 1.94 -1.37
N LEU A 26 -12.03 2.45 -1.40
CA LEU A 26 -10.85 1.62 -1.59
C LEU A 26 -10.68 0.64 -0.42
N ALA A 27 -10.87 1.10 0.82
CA ALA A 27 -10.79 0.25 2.01
C ALA A 27 -11.84 -0.86 1.98
N LYS A 28 -13.09 -0.54 1.60
CA LYS A 28 -14.17 -1.52 1.44
C LYS A 28 -13.86 -2.55 0.34
N LYS A 29 -13.39 -2.09 -0.82
CA LYS A 29 -13.04 -2.97 -1.95
C LYS A 29 -11.88 -3.90 -1.61
N LEU A 30 -10.93 -3.41 -0.81
CA LEU A 30 -9.81 -4.20 -0.29
C LEU A 30 -10.15 -5.06 0.93
N GLY A 31 -11.36 -4.94 1.49
CA GLY A 31 -11.76 -5.68 2.69
C GLY A 31 -10.97 -5.30 3.95
N ILE A 32 -10.42 -4.09 4.04
CA ILE A 32 -9.66 -3.60 5.20
C ILE A 32 -10.34 -2.40 5.87
N SER A 33 -9.93 -2.09 7.10
CA SER A 33 -10.42 -0.89 7.78
C SER A 33 -9.83 0.39 7.17
N LEU A 34 -10.61 1.47 7.18
CA LEU A 34 -10.14 2.80 6.75
C LEU A 34 -8.90 3.23 7.53
N SER A 35 -8.83 2.92 8.83
CA SER A 35 -7.68 3.21 9.68
C SER A 35 -6.43 2.47 9.24
N ALA A 36 -6.55 1.20 8.83
CA ALA A 36 -5.44 0.44 8.27
C ALA A 36 -4.97 1.03 6.94
N LEU A 37 -5.90 1.39 6.05
CA LEU A 37 -5.55 2.03 4.78
C LEU A 37 -4.84 3.38 4.99
N LYS A 38 -5.34 4.22 5.90
CA LYS A 38 -4.69 5.49 6.26
C LYS A 38 -3.30 5.27 6.83
N ARG A 39 -3.12 4.29 7.73
CA ARG A 39 -1.78 3.94 8.25
C ARG A 39 -0.82 3.62 7.11
N ILE A 40 -1.21 2.76 6.18
CA ILE A 40 -0.38 2.39 5.02
C ILE A 40 -0.06 3.62 4.15
N LYS A 41 -1.06 4.46 3.87
CA LYS A 41 -0.92 5.70 3.10
C LYS A 41 0.08 6.69 3.72
N TYR A 42 0.13 6.77 5.05
CA TYR A 42 1.03 7.68 5.78
C TYR A 42 2.35 7.00 6.22
N GLY A 43 2.75 5.90 5.57
CA GLY A 43 4.07 5.27 5.77
C GLY A 43 4.11 4.20 6.86
N GLY A 44 2.96 3.72 7.31
CA GLY A 44 2.82 2.54 8.14
C GLY A 44 2.97 1.23 7.35
N ASN A 45 3.12 0.13 8.09
CA ASN A 45 3.37 -1.17 7.49
C ASN A 45 2.15 -1.69 6.73
N ALA A 46 2.40 -2.16 5.51
CA ALA A 46 1.45 -2.91 4.72
C ALA A 46 1.40 -4.36 5.23
N SER A 47 0.20 -4.80 5.56
CA SER A 47 -0.01 -6.21 5.91
C SER A 47 0.00 -7.08 4.65
N PRO A 48 0.37 -8.37 4.75
CA PRO A 48 0.23 -9.31 3.65
C PRO A 48 -1.20 -9.39 3.11
N HIS A 49 -2.20 -9.20 3.96
CA HIS A 49 -3.62 -9.15 3.57
C HIS A 49 -3.92 -7.97 2.65
N PHE A 50 -3.34 -6.79 2.90
CA PHE A 50 -3.47 -5.65 2.00
C PHE A 50 -2.87 -5.96 0.62
N ILE A 51 -1.66 -6.52 0.58
CA ILE A 51 -0.97 -6.85 -0.68
C ILE A 51 -1.78 -7.88 -1.47
N ALA A 52 -2.23 -8.95 -0.83
CA ALA A 52 -3.08 -9.96 -1.45
C ALA A 52 -4.40 -9.35 -1.97
N GLY A 53 -5.04 -8.50 -1.18
CA GLY A 53 -6.27 -7.81 -1.57
C GLY A 53 -6.08 -6.94 -2.81
N VAL A 54 -4.95 -6.23 -2.91
CA VAL A 54 -4.61 -5.42 -4.08
C VAL A 54 -4.42 -6.31 -5.33
N ILE A 55 -3.65 -7.39 -5.21
CA ILE A 55 -3.40 -8.32 -6.33
C ILE A 55 -4.70 -8.96 -6.81
N VAL A 56 -5.56 -9.41 -5.89
CA VAL A 56 -6.82 -10.09 -6.23
C VAL A 56 -7.84 -9.12 -6.84
N ASN A 57 -7.97 -7.91 -6.31
CA ASN A 57 -9.00 -6.96 -6.79
C ASN A 57 -8.58 -6.18 -8.04
N PHE A 58 -7.28 -5.95 -8.23
CA PHE A 58 -6.77 -5.07 -9.26
C PHE A 58 -5.83 -5.75 -10.26
N GLY A 59 -5.40 -6.99 -10.00
CA GLY A 59 -4.44 -7.71 -10.85
C GLY A 59 -3.07 -7.03 -10.91
N GLN A 60 -2.77 -6.16 -9.94
CA GLN A 60 -1.59 -5.31 -9.93
C GLN A 60 -0.78 -5.59 -8.66
N MET A 61 0.54 -5.61 -8.78
CA MET A 61 1.42 -5.62 -7.62
C MET A 61 1.52 -4.18 -7.09
N PRO A 62 1.17 -3.90 -5.82
CA PRO A 62 1.43 -2.57 -5.26
C PRO A 62 2.94 -2.35 -5.17
N GLU A 63 3.38 -1.12 -5.42
CA GLU A 63 4.79 -0.77 -5.33
C GLU A 63 5.20 -0.69 -3.86
N ILE A 64 5.78 -1.80 -3.41
CA ILE A 64 6.23 -2.06 -2.05
C ILE A 64 7.76 -1.94 -1.97
N TYR A 65 8.25 -1.45 -0.84
CA TYR A 65 9.67 -1.41 -0.52
C TYR A 65 9.89 -1.92 0.91
N TYR A 66 11.06 -2.52 1.13
CA TYR A 66 11.51 -2.98 2.44
C TYR A 66 12.31 -1.87 3.11
N THR A 67 12.02 -1.55 4.37
CA THR A 67 12.79 -0.54 5.11
C THR A 67 14.05 -1.04 5.81
N GLU A 68 14.60 -2.21 5.48
CA GLU A 68 15.89 -2.67 6.05
C GLU A 68 17.13 -2.33 5.19
N GLU A 69 17.03 -1.68 4.01
CA GLU A 69 18.21 -1.46 3.13
C GLU A 69 18.39 -0.07 2.47
N VAL A 70 17.56 0.94 2.74
CA VAL A 70 17.78 2.27 2.10
C VAL A 70 18.85 3.11 2.83
N SER A 71 19.34 2.67 3.99
CA SER A 71 20.42 3.38 4.71
C SER A 71 21.83 3.15 4.14
N GLN A 72 22.03 2.24 3.18
CA GLN A 72 23.38 1.99 2.61
C GLN A 72 23.57 2.43 1.16
N LEU A 73 22.51 2.77 0.42
CA LEU A 73 22.61 3.19 -0.99
C LEU A 73 22.70 4.72 -1.20
N GLN A 74 22.67 5.52 -0.14
CA GLN A 74 22.90 6.98 -0.22
C GLN A 74 24.26 7.41 0.38
N ALA A 75 25.16 6.46 0.66
CA ALA A 75 26.47 6.72 1.26
C ALA A 75 27.65 6.15 0.44
N ALA A 76 27.47 5.87 -0.86
CA ALA A 76 28.53 5.45 -1.77
C ALA A 76 28.74 6.50 -2.88
#